data_AF-A0A3M1I7E9-F1
#
_entry.id   AF-A0A3M1I7E9-F1
#
_cell.length_a   1.000
_cell.length_b   1.000
_cell.length_c   1.000
_cell.angle_alpha   90.00
_cell.angle_beta   90.00
_cell.angle_gamma   90.00
#
_symmetry.space_group_name_H-M   'P 1'
#
loop_
_entity.id
_entity.type
_entity.pdbx_description
1 polymer ?
#
loop_
_entity_poly.entity_id
_entity_poly.type
_entity_poly.pdbx_seq_one_letter_code
_entity_poly.pdbx_strand_id
1 'polypeptide(L)'
;MSLREVFEQNPERRYIMFGGKGGLGKTTFSAATAYWLAKQGYKVLVFSVDPQASLSDIFQQDIFGKGPVEIIPNLFAQEIDADRRIREYQEEIRQKIRDMYGMEEIPQEIEDYIQAAAAEPAMEE
;
A
#
# COMPACT_ATOMS: atom_id res chain seq x y z
N MET A 1 15.19 -16.32 20.53
CA MET A 1 14.19 -16.78 19.56
C MET A 1 14.42 -16.01 18.27
N SER A 2 14.66 -16.71 17.16
CA SER A 2 14.89 -16.10 15.84
C SER A 2 13.59 -15.99 15.04
N LEU A 3 13.53 -15.10 14.03
CA LEU A 3 12.37 -15.01 13.13
C LEU A 3 12.11 -16.34 12.39
N ARG A 4 13.16 -17.06 12.03
CA ARG A 4 13.05 -18.41 11.44
C ARG A 4 12.30 -19.36 12.36
N GLU A 5 12.70 -19.44 13.63
CA GLU A 5 12.03 -20.33 14.61
C GLU A 5 10.55 -19.98 14.76
N VAL A 6 10.20 -18.69 14.73
CA VAL A 6 8.80 -18.25 14.79
C VAL A 6 8.01 -18.77 13.59
N PHE A 7 8.55 -18.67 12.37
CA PHE A 7 7.86 -19.15 11.17
C PHE A 7 7.78 -20.68 11.10
N GLU A 8 8.82 -21.39 11.54
CA GLU A 8 8.82 -22.86 11.61
C GLU A 8 7.80 -23.40 12.63
N GLN A 9 7.59 -22.69 13.74
CA GLN A 9 6.60 -23.06 14.76
C GLN A 9 5.17 -22.65 14.39
N ASN A 10 4.99 -21.73 13.43
CA ASN A 10 3.69 -21.21 13.02
C ASN A 10 3.55 -21.22 11.47
N PRO A 11 3.61 -22.41 10.83
CA PRO A 11 3.66 -22.54 9.37
C PRO A 11 2.40 -22.04 8.65
N GLU A 12 1.27 -21.99 9.35
CA GLU A 12 -0.01 -21.49 8.82
C GLU A 12 -0.13 -19.97 8.82
N ARG A 13 0.85 -19.24 9.35
CA ARG A 13 0.79 -17.79 9.50
C ARG A 13 0.85 -17.09 8.14
N ARG A 14 -0.23 -16.37 7.82
CA ARG A 14 -0.40 -15.67 6.52
C ARG A 14 -0.09 -14.18 6.55
N TYR A 15 -0.09 -13.58 7.74
CA TYR A 15 0.12 -12.15 7.93
C TYR A 15 1.29 -11.88 8.87
N ILE A 16 2.20 -11.03 8.43
CA ILE A 16 3.41 -10.63 9.16
C ILE A 16 3.48 -9.11 9.07
N MET A 17 3.50 -8.45 10.22
CA MET A 17 3.54 -6.99 10.31
C MET A 17 4.74 -6.57 11.14
N PHE A 18 5.54 -5.66 10.60
CA PHE A 18 6.66 -5.04 11.31
C PHE A 18 6.24 -3.65 11.77
N GLY A 19 5.75 -3.55 13.01
CA GLY A 19 5.37 -2.28 13.66
C GLY A 19 6.51 -1.65 14.46
N GLY A 20 6.46 -0.34 14.66
CA GLY A 20 7.43 0.41 15.46
C GLY A 20 7.55 1.87 15.04
N LYS A 21 8.42 2.62 15.73
CA LYS A 21 8.71 4.03 15.39
C LYS A 21 9.36 4.16 14.00
N GLY A 22 9.36 5.38 13.46
CA GLY A 22 10.10 5.74 12.25
C GLY A 22 11.60 5.45 12.39
N GLY A 23 12.25 5.04 11.30
CA GLY A 23 13.71 4.80 11.28
C GLY A 23 14.21 3.49 11.88
N LEU A 24 13.35 2.62 12.43
CA LEU A 24 13.76 1.33 13.02
C LEU A 24 14.01 0.20 11.99
N GLY A 25 13.95 0.51 10.69
CA GLY A 25 14.20 -0.47 9.61
C GLY A 25 13.00 -1.36 9.24
N LYS A 26 11.77 -0.98 9.61
CA LYS A 26 10.53 -1.77 9.35
C LYS A 26 10.40 -2.23 7.90
N THR A 27 10.59 -1.32 6.95
CA THR A 27 10.51 -1.59 5.50
C THR A 27 11.61 -2.55 5.06
N THR A 28 12.83 -2.35 5.56
CA THR A 28 13.98 -3.23 5.30
C THR A 28 13.75 -4.65 5.83
N PHE A 29 13.27 -4.80 7.08
CA PHE A 29 12.95 -6.10 7.66
C PHE A 29 11.79 -6.79 6.92
N SER A 30 10.78 -6.03 6.48
CA SER A 30 9.67 -6.55 5.69
C SER A 30 10.16 -7.10 4.34
N ALA A 31 10.97 -6.33 3.61
CA ALA A 31 11.56 -6.75 2.35
C ALA A 31 12.46 -7.99 2.49
N ALA A 32 13.36 -8.00 3.49
CA ALA A 32 14.26 -9.12 3.73
C ALA A 32 13.49 -10.41 4.12
N THR A 33 12.47 -10.27 4.96
CA THR A 33 11.61 -11.40 5.37
C THR A 33 10.83 -11.95 4.20
N ALA A 34 10.23 -11.09 3.38
CA ALA A 34 9.48 -11.48 2.20
C ALA A 34 10.35 -12.20 1.17
N TYR A 35 11.57 -11.71 0.95
CA TYR A 35 12.57 -12.36 0.10
C TYR A 35 12.94 -13.76 0.62
N TRP A 36 13.20 -13.89 1.92
CA TRP A 36 13.53 -15.17 2.52
C TRP A 36 12.37 -16.18 2.38
N LEU A 37 11.13 -15.77 2.65
CA LEU A 37 9.93 -16.61 2.51
C LEU A 37 9.71 -17.05 1.05
N ALA A 38 9.87 -16.14 0.09
CA ALA A 38 9.75 -16.48 -1.33
C ALA A 38 10.79 -17.53 -1.75
N LYS A 39 12.02 -17.43 -1.23
CA LYS A 39 13.08 -18.45 -1.43
C LYS A 39 12.76 -19.81 -0.79
N GLN A 40 11.86 -19.87 0.19
CA GLN A 40 11.36 -21.13 0.75
C GLN A 40 10.16 -21.69 -0.03
N GLY A 41 9.72 -21.03 -1.11
CA GLY A 41 8.63 -21.49 -1.98
C GLY A 41 7.25 -20.92 -1.65
N TYR A 42 7.15 -20.02 -0.67
CA TYR A 42 5.90 -19.32 -0.37
C TYR A 42 5.61 -18.25 -1.43
N LYS A 43 4.32 -18.06 -1.77
CA LYS A 43 3.86 -16.89 -2.52
C LYS A 43 3.64 -15.72 -1.56
N VAL A 44 4.39 -14.65 -1.75
CA VAL A 44 4.48 -13.53 -0.81
C VAL A 44 4.17 -12.22 -1.54
N LEU A 45 3.35 -11.39 -0.90
CA LEU A 45 3.19 -9.98 -1.22
C LEU A 45 3.78 -9.18 -0.06
N VAL A 46 4.75 -8.30 -0.34
CA VAL A 46 5.22 -7.28 0.60
C VAL A 46 4.70 -5.92 0.16
N PHE A 47 4.20 -5.13 1.11
CA PHE A 47 3.79 -3.77 0.83
C PHE A 47 4.17 -2.85 1.98
N SER A 48 4.39 -1.58 1.65
CA SER A 48 4.64 -0.50 2.61
C SER A 48 3.58 0.59 2.42
N VAL A 49 3.13 1.15 3.54
CA VAL A 49 2.34 2.39 3.59
C VAL A 49 3.16 3.57 4.09
N ASP A 50 4.44 3.35 4.44
CA ASP A 50 5.34 4.40 4.93
C ASP A 50 5.80 5.28 3.75
N PRO A 51 5.45 6.57 3.69
CA PRO A 51 5.81 7.45 2.58
C PRO A 51 7.31 7.78 2.52
N GLN A 52 8.06 7.55 3.60
CA GLN A 52 9.47 7.95 3.72
C GLN A 52 10.46 6.84 3.35
N ALA A 53 10.02 5.58 3.28
CA ALA A 53 10.90 4.45 3.06
C ALA A 53 10.40 3.58 1.90
N SER A 54 11.18 3.53 0.82
CA SER A 54 10.74 2.90 -0.43
C SER A 54 11.28 1.47 -0.61
N LEU A 55 10.36 0.52 -0.83
CA LEU A 55 10.63 -0.79 -1.41
C LEU A 55 11.23 -0.67 -2.82
N SER A 56 10.88 0.37 -3.59
CA SER A 56 11.47 0.61 -4.92
C SER A 56 12.99 0.75 -4.83
N ASP A 57 13.48 1.50 -3.83
CA ASP A 57 14.92 1.65 -3.58
C ASP A 57 15.56 0.33 -3.13
N ILE A 58 14.91 -0.40 -2.21
CA ILE A 58 15.45 -1.65 -1.66
C ILE A 58 15.60 -2.72 -2.75
N PHE A 59 14.60 -2.86 -3.61
CA PHE A 59 14.61 -3.86 -4.67
C PHE A 59 15.24 -3.35 -5.98
N GLN A 60 15.57 -2.05 -6.06
CA GLN A 60 16.06 -1.39 -7.27
C GLN A 60 15.14 -1.60 -8.48
N GLN A 61 13.83 -1.51 -8.24
CA GLN A 61 12.78 -1.67 -9.25
C GLN A 61 11.72 -0.60 -9.04
N ASP A 62 11.12 -0.13 -10.12
CA ASP A 62 10.06 0.89 -10.06
C ASP A 62 8.70 0.23 -9.75
N ILE A 63 8.27 0.34 -8.48
CA ILE A 63 7.08 -0.32 -7.90
C ILE A 63 5.95 0.69 -7.63
N PHE A 64 6.28 1.95 -7.36
CA PHE A 64 5.36 2.98 -6.89
C PHE A 64 4.12 3.16 -7.79
N GLY A 65 2.93 2.98 -7.23
CA GLY A 65 1.66 3.23 -7.93
C GLY A 65 1.33 2.26 -9.08
N LYS A 66 2.07 1.14 -9.22
CA LYS A 66 1.86 0.16 -10.30
C LYS A 66 1.02 -1.05 -9.91
N GLY A 67 0.60 -1.13 -8.65
CA GLY A 67 0.05 -2.36 -8.07
C GLY A 67 1.16 -3.39 -7.78
N PRO A 68 0.82 -4.67 -7.59
CA PRO A 68 1.82 -5.72 -7.33
C PRO A 68 2.80 -5.91 -8.50
N VAL A 69 4.09 -5.67 -8.25
CA VAL A 69 5.19 -5.92 -9.17
C VAL A 69 5.94 -7.17 -8.73
N GLU A 70 6.18 -8.11 -9.63
CA GLU A 70 7.00 -9.30 -9.34
C GLU A 70 8.48 -8.93 -9.28
N ILE A 71 9.11 -9.17 -8.14
CA ILE A 71 10.53 -8.88 -7.89
C ILE A 71 11.40 -10.08 -8.26
N ILE A 72 10.99 -11.25 -7.79
CA ILE A 72 11.55 -12.58 -8.10
C ILE A 72 10.40 -13.59 -8.11
N PRO A 73 10.57 -14.83 -8.62
CA PRO A 73 9.52 -15.84 -8.56
C PRO A 73 8.94 -15.97 -7.16
N ASN A 74 7.61 -15.87 -7.07
CA ASN A 74 6.81 -15.91 -5.84
C ASN A 74 6.95 -14.71 -4.88
N LEU A 75 7.71 -13.66 -5.22
CA LEU A 75 7.77 -12.41 -4.45
C LEU A 75 7.18 -11.27 -5.26
N PHE A 76 6.10 -10.71 -4.75
CA PHE A 76 5.50 -9.48 -5.25
C PHE A 76 5.72 -8.37 -4.24
N ALA A 77 6.01 -7.16 -4.73
CA ALA A 77 6.08 -5.95 -3.93
C ALA A 77 5.07 -4.92 -4.42
N GLN A 78 4.52 -4.13 -3.51
CA GLN A 78 3.60 -3.05 -3.84
C GLN A 78 3.86 -1.82 -2.98
N GLU A 79 3.87 -0.67 -3.63
CA GLU A 79 3.86 0.64 -2.98
C GLU A 79 2.63 1.39 -3.44
N ILE A 80 1.89 1.90 -2.46
CA ILE A 80 0.63 2.58 -2.70
C ILE A 80 0.92 4.05 -2.98
N ASP A 81 0.44 4.54 -4.11
CA ASP A 81 0.34 5.97 -4.40
C ASP A 81 -0.97 6.47 -3.79
N ALA A 82 -0.91 6.90 -2.53
CA ALA A 82 -2.06 7.36 -1.77
C ALA A 82 -2.72 8.57 -2.44
N ASP A 83 -1.92 9.53 -2.90
CA ASP A 83 -2.40 10.73 -3.58
C ASP A 83 -3.20 10.39 -4.84
N ARG A 84 -2.68 9.47 -5.65
CA ARG A 84 -3.40 8.98 -6.83
C ARG A 84 -4.69 8.29 -6.42
N ARG A 85 -4.67 7.45 -5.38
CA ARG A 85 -5.87 6.72 -4.95
C ARG A 85 -6.95 7.68 -4.42
N ILE A 86 -6.56 8.72 -3.70
CA ILE A 86 -7.46 9.79 -3.24
C ILE A 86 -8.08 10.51 -4.44
N ARG A 87 -7.28 10.90 -5.45
CA ARG A 87 -7.80 11.52 -6.67
C ARG A 87 -8.79 10.63 -7.42
N GLU A 88 -8.47 9.35 -7.59
CA GLU A 88 -9.36 8.36 -8.22
C GLU A 88 -10.67 8.22 -7.43
N TYR A 89 -10.59 8.16 -6.11
CA TYR A 89 -11.76 8.06 -5.25
C TYR A 89 -12.67 9.31 -5.31
N GLN A 90 -12.09 10.51 -5.36
CA GLN A 90 -12.86 11.73 -5.59
C GLN A 90 -13.64 11.67 -6.90
N GLU A 91 -13.01 11.20 -7.99
CA GLU A 91 -13.69 11.10 -9.28
C GLU A 91 -14.80 10.04 -9.27
N GLU A 92 -14.58 8.90 -8.58
CA GLU A 92 -15.64 7.91 -8.36
C GLU A 92 -16.86 8.53 -7.64
N ILE A 93 -16.65 9.40 -6.66
CA ILE A 93 -17.73 10.12 -5.97
C ILE A 93 -18.43 11.09 -6.94
N ARG A 94 -17.66 11.89 -7.69
CA ARG A 94 -18.23 12.82 -8.67
C ARG A 94 -19.12 12.10 -9.68
N GLN A 95 -18.64 10.99 -10.22
CA GLN A 95 -19.40 10.21 -11.19
C GLN A 95 -20.70 9.65 -10.59
N LYS A 96 -20.66 9.13 -9.35
CA LYS A 96 -21.87 8.67 -8.67
C LYS A 96 -22.91 9.77 -8.48
N ILE A 97 -22.48 11.00 -8.16
CA ILE A 97 -23.40 12.13 -8.00
C ILE A 97 -24.06 12.47 -9.35
N ARG A 98 -23.27 12.54 -10.43
CA ARG A 98 -23.79 12.77 -11.79
C ARG A 98 -24.82 11.71 -12.17
N ASP A 99 -24.50 10.44 -11.98
CA ASP A 99 -25.36 9.31 -12.36
C ASP A 99 -26.64 9.23 -11.52
N MET A 100 -26.54 9.44 -10.20
CA MET A 100 -27.69 9.34 -9.29
C MET A 100 -28.68 10.49 -9.44
N TYR A 101 -28.18 11.71 -9.65
CA TYR A 101 -29.01 12.91 -9.71
C TYR A 101 -29.23 13.43 -11.13
N GLY A 102 -28.67 12.77 -12.15
CA GLY A 102 -28.81 13.14 -13.56
C GLY A 102 -28.21 14.52 -13.88
N MET A 103 -27.15 14.91 -13.18
CA MET A 103 -26.53 16.23 -13.30
C MET A 103 -25.43 16.23 -14.35
N GLU A 104 -25.44 17.19 -15.27
CA GLU A 104 -24.33 17.41 -16.22
C GLU A 104 -23.08 17.97 -15.51
N GLU A 105 -23.28 18.87 -14.54
CA GLU A 105 -22.21 19.47 -13.74
C GLU A 105 -22.54 19.40 -12.25
N ILE A 106 -21.49 19.25 -11.42
CA ILE A 106 -21.61 19.21 -9.96
C ILE A 106 -21.58 20.66 -9.44
N PRO A 107 -22.55 21.09 -8.62
CA PRO A 107 -22.53 22.41 -7.99
C PRO A 107 -21.24 22.68 -7.21
N GLN A 108 -20.78 23.93 -7.23
CA GLN A 108 -19.52 24.33 -6.61
C GLN A 108 -19.48 24.00 -5.11
N GLU A 109 -20.60 24.12 -4.39
CA GLU A 109 -20.66 23.81 -2.96
C GLU A 109 -20.35 22.34 -2.66
N ILE A 110 -20.75 21.44 -3.57
CA ILE A 110 -20.47 19.99 -3.45
C ILE A 110 -19.02 19.71 -3.80
N GLU A 111 -18.48 20.39 -4.83
CA GLU A 111 -17.08 20.26 -5.23
C GLU A 111 -16.14 20.70 -4.10
N ASP A 112 -16.44 21.84 -3.45
CA ASP A 112 -15.68 22.35 -2.30
C ASP A 112 -15.68 21.34 -1.13
N TYR A 113 -16.81 20.65 -0.90
CA TYR A 113 -16.92 19.63 0.13
C TYR A 113 -16.08 18.38 -0.19
N ILE A 114 -16.10 17.91 -1.46
CA ILE A 114 -15.30 16.78 -1.92
C ILE A 114 -13.80 17.08 -1.75
N GLN A 115 -13.37 18.30 -2.06
CA GLN A 115 -11.98 18.72 -1.90
C GLN A 115 -11.58 18.80 -0.42
N ALA A 116 -12.42 19.39 0.43
CA ALA A 116 -12.15 19.52 1.85
C ALA A 116 -12.01 18.14 2.54
N ALA A 117 -12.89 17.20 2.21
CA ALA A 117 -12.88 15.87 2.81
C ALA A 117 -11.57 15.10 2.50
N ALA A 118 -11.01 15.27 1.30
CA ALA A 118 -9.78 14.61 0.89
C ALA A 118 -8.50 15.24 1.45
N ALA A 119 -8.58 16.48 1.95
CA ALA A 119 -7.46 17.17 2.57
C ALA A 119 -7.32 16.86 4.07
N GLU A 120 -8.16 15.99 4.63
CA GLU A 120 -8.05 15.57 6.02
C GLU A 120 -6.82 14.68 6.24
N PRO A 121 -5.91 15.03 7.17
CA PRO A 121 -4.66 14.29 7.42
C PRO A 121 -4.86 12.80 7.77
N ALA A 122 -6.04 12.43 8.25
CA ALA A 122 -6.39 11.05 8.59
C ALA A 122 -6.48 10.12 7.35
N MET A 123 -6.47 10.66 6.12
CA MET A 123 -6.37 9.84 4.90
C MET A 123 -4.93 9.49 4.48
N GLU A 124 -3.91 10.12 5.08
CA GLU A 124 -2.49 9.89 4.77
C GLU A 124 -1.79 8.95 5.77
N GLU A 125 -2.47 8.50 6.84
CA GLU A 125 -1.94 7.58 7.87
C GLU A 125 -2.33 6.10 7.67
#